data_AF-A0A1I3J0N7-F1
#
_entry.id   AF-A0A1I3J0N7-F1
#
_cell.length_a   1.000
_cell.length_b   1.000
_cell.length_c   1.000
_cell.angle_alpha   90.00
_cell.angle_beta   90.00
_cell.angle_gamma   90.00
#
_symmetry.space_group_name_H-M   'P 1'
#
loop_
_entity.id
_entity.type
_entity.pdbx_description
1 polymer ?
#
loop_
_entity_poly.entity_id
_entity_poly.type
_entity_poly.pdbx_seq_one_letter_code
_entity_poly.pdbx_strand_id
1 'polypeptide(L)'
;MRQSQADSRRQNVAKRSMTREVKQLAGLIAGLRKSLDGIHKERASTKLSGAEMGLLDERRNNLLLTIAALDDRLSAVQGLIDLGRPHLIRVH
;
A
#
# COMPACT_ATOMS: atom_id res chain seq x y z
N MET A 1 -36.46 -6.93 -14.16
CA MET A 1 -35.95 -5.65 -13.59
C MET A 1 -35.25 -5.78 -12.23
N ARG A 2 -35.69 -6.63 -11.28
CA ARG A 2 -35.06 -6.75 -9.94
C ARG A 2 -33.60 -7.25 -9.93
N GLN A 3 -33.22 -8.15 -10.84
CA GLN A 3 -31.85 -8.67 -10.96
C GLN A 3 -30.84 -7.55 -11.29
N SER A 4 -31.15 -6.73 -12.29
CA SER A 4 -30.30 -5.63 -12.74
C SER A 4 -30.04 -4.58 -11.66
N GLN A 5 -31.02 -4.31 -10.79
CA GLN A 5 -30.85 -3.41 -9.66
C GLN A 5 -29.94 -3.99 -8.56
N ALA A 6 -30.00 -5.30 -8.34
CA ALA A 6 -29.14 -5.99 -7.38
C ALA A 6 -27.68 -6.04 -7.85
N ASP A 7 -27.45 -6.24 -9.15
CA ASP A 7 -26.11 -6.26 -9.74
C ASP A 7 -25.45 -4.87 -9.70
N SER A 8 -26.20 -3.82 -10.07
CA SER A 8 -25.73 -2.43 -9.92
C SER A 8 -25.39 -2.06 -8.47
N ARG A 9 -26.18 -2.55 -7.50
CA ARG A 9 -25.90 -2.33 -6.07
C ARG A 9 -24.61 -3.05 -5.64
N ARG A 10 -24.38 -4.29 -6.08
CA ARG A 10 -23.16 -5.05 -5.78
C ARG A 10 -21.91 -4.38 -6.37
N GLN A 11 -21.97 -3.93 -7.62
CA GLN A 11 -20.88 -3.20 -8.26
C GLN A 11 -20.54 -1.91 -7.52
N ASN A 12 -21.55 -1.15 -7.09
CA ASN A 12 -21.34 0.08 -6.31
C ASN A 12 -20.67 -0.19 -4.96
N VAL A 13 -21.06 -1.27 -4.25
CA VAL A 13 -20.42 -1.66 -2.99
C VAL A 13 -18.98 -2.10 -3.23
N ALA A 14 -18.73 -2.92 -4.25
CA ALA A 14 -17.38 -3.35 -4.62
C ALA A 14 -16.48 -2.14 -4.94
N LYS A 15 -16.97 -1.20 -5.76
CA LYS A 15 -16.23 0.02 -6.11
C LYS A 15 -15.87 0.83 -4.87
N ARG A 16 -16.83 1.08 -3.97
CA ARG A 16 -16.60 1.81 -2.72
C ARG A 16 -15.58 1.11 -1.82
N SER A 17 -15.66 -0.21 -1.70
CA SER A 17 -14.72 -1.02 -0.92
C SER A 17 -13.30 -0.88 -1.46
N MET A 18 -13.12 -1.05 -2.77
CA MET A 18 -11.80 -0.93 -3.40
C MET A 18 -11.26 0.49 -3.35
N THR A 19 -12.08 1.52 -3.53
CA THR A 19 -11.65 2.92 -3.35
C THR A 19 -11.17 3.19 -1.91
N ARG A 20 -11.79 2.54 -0.91
CA ARG A 20 -11.33 2.64 0.48
C ARG A 20 -9.97 1.96 0.66
N GLU A 21 -9.79 0.78 0.05
CA GLU A 21 -8.51 0.07 0.09
C GLU A 21 -7.38 0.87 -0.57
N VAL A 22 -7.61 1.48 -1.75
CA VAL A 22 -6.66 2.37 -2.41
C VAL A 22 -6.20 3.49 -1.46
N LYS A 23 -7.14 4.14 -0.77
CA LYS A 23 -6.82 5.19 0.21
C LYS A 23 -6.00 4.67 1.39
N GLN A 24 -6.32 3.47 1.89
CA GLN A 24 -5.59 2.85 3.00
C GLN A 24 -4.17 2.46 2.59
N LEU A 25 -4.00 1.85 1.41
CA LEU A 25 -2.69 1.51 0.85
C LEU A 25 -1.85 2.76 0.64
N ALA A 26 -2.40 3.81 0.03
CA ALA A 26 -1.69 5.07 -0.18
C ALA A 26 -1.23 5.70 1.16
N GLY A 27 -2.09 5.69 2.18
CA GLY A 27 -1.75 6.16 3.52
C GLY A 27 -0.65 5.33 4.19
N LEU A 28 -0.72 4.00 4.07
CA LEU A 28 0.29 3.09 4.61
C LEU A 28 1.65 3.30 3.91
N ILE A 29 1.67 3.38 2.59
CA ILE A 29 2.87 3.64 1.79
C ILE A 29 3.50 4.98 2.18
N ALA A 30 2.70 6.04 2.35
CA ALA A 30 3.19 7.33 2.80
C ALA A 30 3.83 7.26 4.19
N GLY A 31 3.22 6.51 5.13
CA GLY A 31 3.79 6.26 6.46
C GLY A 31 5.13 5.53 6.40
N LEU A 32 5.22 4.47 5.60
CA LEU A 32 6.46 3.70 5.43
C LEU A 32 7.57 4.52 4.78
N ARG A 33 7.24 5.36 3.77
CA ARG A 33 8.20 6.29 3.16
C ARG A 33 8.72 7.31 4.18
N LYS A 34 7.88 7.78 5.11
CA LYS A 34 8.31 8.64 6.22
C LYS A 34 9.26 7.90 7.18
N SER A 35 8.96 6.63 7.51
CA SER A 35 9.88 5.81 8.31
C SER A 35 11.22 5.60 7.62
N LEU A 36 11.22 5.41 6.30
CA LEU A 36 12.43 5.28 5.49
C LEU A 36 13.29 6.55 5.51
N ASP A 37 12.66 7.72 5.41
CA ASP A 37 13.34 9.02 5.57
C ASP A 37 13.98 9.17 6.96
N GLY A 38 13.31 8.69 8.01
CA GLY A 38 13.88 8.59 9.36
C GLY A 38 15.18 7.77 9.38
N ILE A 39 15.18 6.60 8.76
CA ILE A 39 16.38 5.75 8.67
C ILE A 39 17.50 6.45 7.88
N HIS A 40 17.18 7.17 6.80
CA HIS A 40 18.19 7.92 6.03
C HIS A 40 18.84 9.01 6.87
N LYS A 41 18.05 9.70 7.71
CA LYS A 41 18.55 10.69 8.66
C LYS A 41 19.40 10.06 9.76
N GLU A 42 18.97 8.94 10.32
CA GLU A 42 19.74 8.19 11.33
C GLU A 42 21.08 7.73 10.75
N ARG A 43 21.08 7.17 9.53
CA ARG A 43 22.28 6.70 8.83
C ARG A 43 23.27 7.82 8.49
N ALA A 44 22.80 9.05 8.29
CA ALA A 44 23.66 10.21 8.06
C ALA A 44 24.43 10.67 9.31
N SER A 45 24.11 10.11 10.49
CA SER A 45 24.84 10.38 11.73
C SER A 45 26.25 9.80 11.69
N THR A 46 27.26 10.62 11.96
CA THR A 46 28.67 10.23 11.98
C THR A 46 29.09 9.43 13.22
N LYS A 47 28.13 9.12 14.12
CA LYS A 47 28.39 8.46 15.41
C LYS A 47 28.09 6.95 15.39
N LEU A 48 27.61 6.41 14.28
CA LEU A 48 27.22 5.01 14.18
C LEU A 48 28.44 4.12 13.97
N SER A 49 28.49 3.02 14.69
CA SER A 49 29.39 1.91 14.42
C SER A 49 28.99 1.17 13.13
N GLY A 50 29.91 0.38 12.58
CA GLY A 50 29.63 -0.47 11.41
C GLY A 50 28.45 -1.43 11.62
N ALA A 51 28.30 -1.99 12.83
CA ALA A 51 27.20 -2.89 13.17
C ALA A 51 25.84 -2.16 13.17
N GLU A 52 25.79 -0.95 13.72
CA GLU A 52 24.56 -0.13 13.72
C GLU A 52 24.18 0.31 12.30
N MET A 53 25.17 0.68 11.47
CA MET A 53 24.91 0.95 10.05
C MET A 53 24.34 -0.28 9.32
N GLY A 54 24.89 -1.47 9.58
CA GLY A 54 24.39 -2.72 9.01
C GLY A 54 22.93 -2.99 9.37
N LEU A 55 22.57 -2.82 10.64
CA LEU A 55 21.18 -3.00 11.11
C LEU A 55 20.21 -1.99 10.46
N LEU A 56 20.64 -0.73 10.30
CA LEU A 56 19.85 0.28 9.58
C LEU A 56 19.68 -0.07 8.10
N ASP A 57 20.71 -0.60 7.44
CA ASP A 57 20.66 -1.01 6.04
C ASP A 57 19.73 -2.22 5.82
N GLU A 58 19.72 -3.19 6.73
CA GLU A 58 18.74 -4.29 6.71
C GLU A 58 17.30 -3.78 6.87
N ARG A 59 17.07 -2.91 7.87
CA ARG A 59 15.76 -2.33 8.11
C ARG A 59 15.29 -1.49 6.91
N ARG A 60 16.20 -0.71 6.32
CA ARG A 60 15.97 0.06 5.08
C ARG A 60 15.53 -0.85 3.93
N ASN A 61 16.26 -1.94 3.70
CA ASN A 61 15.95 -2.88 2.62
C ASN A 61 14.58 -3.55 2.82
N ASN A 62 14.27 -3.98 4.04
CA ASN A 62 12.97 -4.58 4.36
C ASN A 62 11.82 -3.60 4.13
N LEU A 63 11.99 -2.32 4.50
CA LEU A 63 11.00 -1.28 4.22
C LEU A 63 10.83 -1.04 2.71
N LEU A 64 11.93 -0.98 1.95
CA LEU A 64 11.87 -0.80 0.49
C LEU A 64 11.11 -1.93 -0.20
N LEU A 65 11.38 -3.18 0.18
CA LEU A 65 10.66 -4.36 -0.33
C LEU A 65 9.16 -4.30 0.00
N THR A 66 8.83 -3.93 1.24
CA THR A 66 7.42 -3.80 1.68
C THR A 66 6.72 -2.68 0.92
N ILE A 67 7.36 -1.53 0.73
CA ILE A 67 6.81 -0.42 -0.05
C ILE A 67 6.55 -0.85 -1.49
N ALA A 68 7.50 -1.51 -2.14
CA ALA A 68 7.33 -1.98 -3.52
C ALA A 68 6.13 -2.93 -3.66
N ALA A 69 5.99 -3.92 -2.77
CA ALA A 69 4.86 -4.85 -2.80
C ALA A 69 3.50 -4.14 -2.57
N LEU A 70 3.47 -3.09 -1.73
CA LEU A 70 2.27 -2.30 -1.50
C LEU A 70 1.95 -1.37 -2.66
N ASP A 71 2.96 -0.76 -3.29
CA ASP A 71 2.81 0.05 -4.51
C ASP A 71 2.24 -0.82 -5.66
N ASP A 72 2.75 -2.04 -5.86
CA ASP A 72 2.22 -2.99 -6.85
C ASP A 72 0.74 -3.32 -6.60
N ARG A 73 0.37 -3.59 -5.34
CA ARG A 73 -1.02 -3.84 -4.95
C ARG A 73 -1.90 -2.61 -5.19
N LEU A 74 -1.43 -1.42 -4.81
CA LEU A 74 -2.14 -0.16 -5.02
C LEU A 74 -2.44 0.05 -6.51
N SER A 75 -1.44 -0.13 -7.36
CA SER A 75 -1.58 -0.04 -8.83
C SER A 75 -2.55 -1.09 -9.37
N ALA A 76 -2.49 -2.33 -8.90
CA ALA A 76 -3.41 -3.38 -9.31
C ALA A 76 -4.88 -3.07 -8.94
N VAL A 77 -5.13 -2.65 -7.70
CA VAL A 77 -6.49 -2.31 -7.24
C VAL A 77 -7.01 -1.07 -7.99
N GLN A 78 -6.19 -0.05 -8.17
CA GLN A 78 -6.55 1.15 -8.93
C GLN A 78 -6.87 0.80 -10.39
N GLY A 79 -6.04 -0.02 -11.05
CA GLY A 79 -6.28 -0.47 -12.42
C GLY A 79 -7.60 -1.24 -12.58
N LEU A 80 -7.99 -2.07 -11.61
CA LEU A 80 -9.29 -2.75 -11.63
C LEU A 80 -10.48 -1.80 -11.48
N ILE A 81 -10.33 -0.73 -10.69
CA ILE A 81 -11.35 0.33 -10.59
C ILE A 81 -11.47 1.05 -11.93
N ASP A 82 -10.35 1.42 -12.55
CA ASP A 82 -10.29 2.19 -13.79
C ASP A 82 -10.85 1.40 -14.98
N LEU A 83 -10.64 0.08 -15.01
CA LEU A 83 -11.23 -0.84 -16.00
C LEU A 83 -12.72 -1.13 -15.77
N GLY A 84 -13.34 -0.56 -14.73
CA GLY A 84 -14.74 -0.83 -14.40
C GLY A 84 -14.99 -2.28 -13.96
N ARG A 85 -13.97 -2.95 -13.40
CA ARG A 85 -14.04 -4.33 -12.89
C ARG A 85 -13.93 -4.39 -11.36
N PRO A 86 -14.78 -3.66 -10.61
CA PRO A 86 -14.73 -3.72 -9.18
C PRO A 86 -15.24 -5.08 -8.69
N HIS A 87 -14.53 -5.67 -7.74
CA HIS A 87 -14.91 -6.93 -7.10
C HIS A 87 -14.86 -6.77 -5.57
N LEU A 88 -15.61 -7.62 -4.87
CA LEU A 88 -15.57 -7.64 -3.41
C LEU A 88 -14.30 -8.36 -2.98
N ILE A 89 -13.36 -7.61 -2.41
CA ILE A 89 -12.17 -8.16 -1.78
C ILE A 89 -12.62 -8.71 -0.42
N ARG A 90 -12.68 -10.05 -0.31
CA ARG A 90 -12.85 -10.71 0.99
C ARG A 90 -11.49 -10.70 1.69
N VAL A 91 -11.39 -9.88 2.72
CA VAL A 91 -10.28 -9.96 3.68
C VAL A 91 -10.63 -11.11 4.62
N HIS A 92 -9.87 -12.19 4.55
CA HIS A 92 -9.96 -13.34 5.47
C HIS A 92 -9.20 -13.06 6.76
#